data_AF-A0A365Z9Q9-F1
#
_entry.id   AF-A0A365Z9Q9-F1
#
_cell.length_a   1.000
_cell.length_b   1.000
_cell.length_c   1.000
_cell.angle_alpha   90.00
_cell.angle_beta   90.00
_cell.angle_gamma   90.00
#
_symmetry.space_group_name_H-M   'P 1'
#
loop_
_entity.id
_entity.type
_entity.pdbx_description
1 polymer ?
#
loop_
_entity_poly.entity_id
_entity_poly.type
_entity_poly.pdbx_seq_one_letter_code
_entity_poly.pdbx_strand_id
1 'polypeptide(L)'
;MTALRSRTLTRGGLLLATATATALALTAPVTPAFAQEGPGQQAIGLTDGTLDWGVKESFRRYITGPIAHGSATAADGAEATESGFRFTGGTGSYDLATHAVDTEFDGSVHFVGHGGLLDLKLSAPRVVTEGTEGTLVTDVTIAGETTEGVEFAELDLTGVAPGSGEGGALVFADIPATLTAEGAEAFSYNGTPMYAEGTALDPATLTVTPETPGGEDPGGEDPGGEDPGGNDPGGNEEPLGSVHDGTLDWGVKESFRSYVTGPIANGEVELTGGATEIADGYRFPGATGAYVAETPALDAEFDGAVRFTGHEGALDLSFSGLAVDIEGAEGALIADVSSKDRETGEVSAYQDVVVAELDVPEGALTPDGDVITLEAVPAALTADGAEAFAGFYAEGEALDPVTVTVALTEDADLPANPADPDGSGDDTPGGPAPQGGAAGGALAATGGGSDTAALLGAAAALAAAGGAAIHLARRRTTTHTP
;
A
#
# COMPACT_ATOMS: atom_id res chain seq x y z
N MET A 1 66.43 -24.63 25.99
CA MET A 1 67.45 -23.66 25.49
C MET A 1 67.00 -23.15 24.13
N THR A 2 66.43 -21.95 24.12
CA THR A 2 66.76 -20.81 23.22
C THR A 2 66.90 -21.12 21.72
N ALA A 3 65.92 -20.86 20.83
CA ALA A 3 65.32 -19.60 20.38
C ALA A 3 66.04 -18.88 19.22
N LEU A 4 65.24 -18.59 18.17
CA LEU A 4 65.17 -17.36 17.35
C LEU A 4 66.25 -17.07 16.28
N ARG A 5 65.85 -16.92 15.00
CA ARG A 5 65.56 -15.61 14.34
C ARG A 5 65.31 -15.69 12.82
N SER A 6 64.23 -15.01 12.43
CA SER A 6 63.98 -14.09 11.29
C SER A 6 64.76 -14.23 9.97
N ARG A 7 64.01 -14.16 8.85
CA ARG A 7 64.51 -13.71 7.55
C ARG A 7 63.62 -12.62 6.96
N THR A 8 64.30 -11.62 6.41
CA THR A 8 63.82 -10.41 5.74
C THR A 8 64.18 -10.47 4.25
N LEU A 9 63.57 -9.55 3.49
CA LEU A 9 63.91 -9.05 2.13
C LEU A 9 63.42 -9.93 0.96
N THR A 10 62.85 -9.37 -0.12
CA THR A 10 63.48 -8.32 -0.95
C THR A 10 62.45 -7.57 -1.81
N ARG A 11 62.61 -6.24 -1.92
CA ARG A 11 62.06 -5.36 -2.96
C ARG A 11 62.94 -5.46 -4.21
N GLY A 12 62.35 -5.44 -5.40
CA GLY A 12 63.01 -5.11 -6.66
C GLY A 12 62.07 -4.25 -7.49
N GLY A 13 62.50 -3.05 -7.87
CA GLY A 13 61.78 -2.15 -8.75
C GLY A 13 62.63 -1.68 -9.91
N LEU A 14 62.03 -0.76 -10.67
CA LEU A 14 62.61 0.23 -11.60
C LEU A 14 62.54 -0.11 -13.10
N LEU A 15 61.95 0.82 -13.87
CA LEU A 15 62.48 1.44 -15.10
C LEU A 15 61.71 2.79 -15.25
N LEU A 16 62.37 3.95 -15.08
CA LEU A 16 62.96 4.84 -16.13
C LEU A 16 61.88 5.58 -16.97
N ALA A 17 61.93 6.87 -17.32
CA ALA A 17 62.86 7.98 -17.13
C ALA A 17 62.22 9.30 -17.68
N THR A 18 62.58 10.47 -17.13
CA THR A 18 62.88 11.80 -17.77
C THR A 18 61.90 12.41 -18.81
N ALA A 19 61.58 13.72 -18.89
CA ALA A 19 62.38 14.92 -18.66
C ALA A 19 61.52 16.23 -18.59
N THR A 20 61.99 17.16 -17.76
CA THR A 20 61.98 18.65 -17.78
C THR A 20 61.17 19.45 -18.82
N ALA A 21 60.44 20.46 -18.33
CA ALA A 21 60.57 21.86 -18.80
C ALA A 21 59.98 22.84 -17.77
N THR A 22 60.83 23.74 -17.25
CA THR A 22 60.44 24.90 -16.43
C THR A 22 60.08 26.05 -17.36
N ALA A 23 58.85 26.57 -17.29
CA ALA A 23 58.46 27.81 -17.94
C ALA A 23 57.85 28.77 -16.90
N LEU A 24 58.36 30.01 -16.91
CA LEU A 24 57.99 31.11 -16.03
C LEU A 24 56.49 31.39 -16.09
N ALA A 25 55.79 31.30 -14.96
CA ALA A 25 54.44 31.81 -14.81
C ALA A 25 54.48 33.33 -14.52
N LEU A 26 54.04 34.12 -15.50
CA LEU A 26 53.63 35.51 -15.30
C LEU A 26 52.37 35.52 -14.43
N THR A 27 52.47 36.11 -13.23
CA THR A 27 51.33 36.38 -12.35
C THR A 27 50.52 37.55 -12.92
N ALA A 28 49.47 37.24 -13.69
CA ALA A 28 48.37 38.17 -13.90
C ALA A 28 47.36 37.97 -12.75
N PRO A 29 46.84 39.03 -12.11
CA PRO A 29 45.73 38.89 -11.20
C PRO A 29 44.52 38.45 -12.02
N VAL A 30 44.17 37.17 -11.93
CA VAL A 30 42.83 36.72 -12.28
C VAL A 30 41.95 37.33 -11.20
N THR A 31 41.36 38.49 -11.50
CA THR A 31 40.14 38.91 -10.80
C THR A 31 39.21 37.71 -10.84
N PRO A 32 38.64 37.26 -9.71
CA PRO A 32 37.59 36.26 -9.78
C PRO A 32 36.54 36.85 -10.73
N ALA A 33 36.39 36.22 -11.89
CA ALA A 33 35.15 36.36 -12.62
C ALA A 33 34.11 35.95 -11.58
N PHE A 34 33.29 36.91 -11.15
CA PHE A 34 32.02 36.55 -10.54
C PHE A 34 31.43 35.57 -11.54
N ALA A 35 31.40 34.29 -11.16
CA ALA A 35 30.50 33.36 -11.79
C ALA A 35 29.17 34.10 -11.72
N GLN A 36 28.69 34.50 -12.90
CA GLN A 36 27.32 34.96 -13.02
C GLN A 36 26.53 33.76 -12.51
N GLU A 37 26.01 33.88 -11.29
CA GLU A 37 25.04 32.93 -10.76
C GLU A 37 24.05 32.69 -11.90
N GLY A 38 23.87 31.42 -12.26
CA GLY A 38 22.79 31.04 -13.16
C GLY A 38 21.47 31.61 -12.64
N PRO A 39 20.39 31.58 -13.45
CA PRO A 39 19.08 32.06 -13.00
C PRO A 39 18.83 31.57 -11.57
N GLY A 40 18.62 32.54 -10.68
CA GLY A 40 18.84 32.41 -9.25
C GLY A 40 18.05 31.27 -8.62
N GLN A 41 18.57 30.83 -7.48
CA GLN A 41 17.92 29.93 -6.52
C GLN A 41 16.42 30.22 -6.45
N GLN A 42 15.60 29.35 -7.05
CA GLN A 42 14.14 29.42 -6.97
C GLN A 42 13.61 28.58 -5.80
N ALA A 43 14.49 28.16 -4.89
CA ALA A 43 14.10 27.46 -3.67
C ALA A 43 13.87 28.45 -2.53
N ILE A 44 12.73 28.34 -1.86
CA ILE A 44 12.42 29.03 -0.60
C ILE A 44 12.62 28.07 0.57
N GLY A 45 13.02 28.59 1.73
CA GLY A 45 13.14 27.79 2.94
C GLY A 45 11.77 27.33 3.44
N LEU A 46 11.75 26.23 4.17
CA LEU A 46 10.60 25.76 4.95
C LEU A 46 10.89 26.01 6.42
N THR A 47 10.03 26.77 7.10
CA THR A 47 10.23 27.17 8.51
C THR A 47 9.60 26.22 9.52
N ASP A 48 8.65 25.41 9.06
CA ASP A 48 7.97 24.42 9.89
C ASP A 48 7.36 23.35 8.99
N GLY A 49 7.07 22.20 9.58
CA GLY A 49 6.41 21.11 8.89
C GLY A 49 6.11 19.93 9.79
N THR A 50 5.12 19.16 9.37
CA THR A 50 4.76 17.88 9.99
C THR A 50 4.69 16.78 8.95
N LEU A 51 5.09 15.58 9.36
CA LEU A 51 4.89 14.35 8.61
C LEU A 51 4.02 13.43 9.46
N ASP A 52 2.80 13.16 9.01
CA ASP A 52 1.93 12.15 9.57
C ASP A 52 2.12 10.86 8.79
N TRP A 53 2.62 9.82 9.46
CA TRP A 53 2.88 8.54 8.81
C TRP A 53 2.77 7.38 9.80
N GLY A 54 2.03 6.35 9.42
CA GLY A 54 1.83 5.17 10.26
C GLY A 54 2.97 4.14 10.19
N VAL A 55 3.83 4.17 9.19
CA VAL A 55 4.66 3.02 8.78
C VAL A 55 3.81 1.95 8.09
N LYS A 56 3.12 1.09 8.85
CA LYS A 56 2.19 0.10 8.31
C LYS A 56 1.21 -0.35 9.40
N GLU A 57 -0.09 -0.16 9.19
CA GLU A 57 -1.09 -0.39 10.24
C GLU A 57 -1.12 -1.84 10.70
N SER A 58 -1.12 -2.78 9.76
CA SER A 58 -1.08 -4.21 10.08
C SER A 58 0.16 -4.60 10.89
N PHE A 59 1.29 -3.93 10.68
CA PHE A 59 2.50 -4.12 11.46
C PHE A 59 2.35 -3.53 12.87
N ARG A 60 1.86 -2.29 13.00
CA ARG A 60 1.59 -1.68 14.31
C ARG A 60 0.65 -2.56 15.13
N ARG A 61 -0.45 -3.02 14.53
CA ARG A 61 -1.46 -3.88 15.16
C ARG A 61 -0.89 -5.24 15.54
N TYR A 62 -0.02 -5.82 14.72
CA TYR A 62 0.70 -7.05 15.07
C TYR A 62 1.59 -6.84 16.31
N ILE A 63 2.34 -5.72 16.35
CA ILE A 63 3.24 -5.37 17.46
C ILE A 63 2.45 -5.18 18.75
N THR A 64 1.41 -4.35 18.76
CA THR A 64 0.64 -4.02 19.97
C THR A 64 -0.39 -5.08 20.32
N GLY A 65 -0.70 -5.97 19.39
CA GLY A 65 -1.68 -7.04 19.54
C GLY A 65 -1.22 -8.23 20.37
N PRO A 66 -2.11 -9.22 20.55
CA PRO A 66 -1.89 -10.37 21.43
C PRO A 66 -0.88 -11.38 20.88
N ILE A 67 -0.33 -11.15 19.68
CA ILE A 67 0.66 -12.06 19.06
C ILE A 67 2.06 -11.65 19.49
N ALA A 68 2.46 -10.40 19.25
CA ALA A 68 3.80 -9.92 19.59
C ALA A 68 3.91 -9.42 21.03
N HIS A 69 2.80 -9.05 21.68
CA HIS A 69 2.78 -8.49 23.04
C HIS A 69 3.81 -7.34 23.22
N GLY A 70 3.86 -6.49 22.21
CA GLY A 70 4.86 -5.46 22.04
C GLY A 70 4.36 -4.04 22.31
N SER A 71 5.16 -3.07 21.89
CA SER A 71 4.86 -1.64 21.99
C SER A 71 5.41 -0.88 20.80
N ALA A 72 4.71 0.19 20.40
CA ALA A 72 5.22 1.21 19.51
C ALA A 72 5.32 2.53 20.31
N THR A 73 6.51 3.10 20.42
CA THR A 73 6.75 4.29 21.24
C THR A 73 7.30 5.42 20.39
N ALA A 74 6.58 6.55 20.32
CA ALA A 74 7.07 7.77 19.71
C ALA A 74 7.95 8.56 20.69
N ALA A 75 9.02 9.17 20.18
CA ALA A 75 9.97 9.96 20.97
C ALA A 75 10.68 11.01 20.10
N ASP A 76 11.53 11.83 20.74
CA ASP A 76 12.51 12.71 20.09
C ASP A 76 11.94 13.71 19.05
N GLY A 77 10.68 14.13 19.22
CA GLY A 77 9.98 15.04 18.27
C GLY A 77 8.84 14.37 17.50
N ALA A 78 8.62 13.07 17.70
CA ALA A 78 7.44 12.36 17.23
C ALA A 78 6.37 12.20 18.33
N GLU A 79 5.11 12.27 17.94
CA GLU A 79 3.94 12.02 18.79
C GLU A 79 3.13 10.86 18.23
N ALA A 80 2.53 10.04 19.10
CA ALA A 80 1.58 9.02 18.66
C ALA A 80 0.24 9.68 18.31
N THR A 81 -0.31 9.33 17.16
CA THR A 81 -1.64 9.76 16.70
C THR A 81 -2.58 8.55 16.65
N GLU A 82 -3.85 8.79 16.32
CA GLU A 82 -4.82 7.70 16.14
C GLU A 82 -4.43 6.79 14.96
N SER A 83 -3.99 7.39 13.85
CA SER A 83 -3.62 6.68 12.63
C SER A 83 -2.14 6.29 12.55
N GLY A 84 -1.27 6.72 13.49
CA GLY A 84 0.16 6.46 13.37
C GLY A 84 1.03 7.34 14.25
N PHE A 85 1.94 8.06 13.60
CA PHE A 85 2.87 8.97 14.26
C PHE A 85 2.93 10.30 13.52
N ARG A 86 3.01 11.39 14.28
CA ARG A 86 3.29 12.73 13.76
C ARG A 86 4.71 13.11 14.10
N PHE A 87 5.54 13.28 13.09
CA PHE A 87 6.88 13.85 13.17
C PHE A 87 6.77 15.38 13.00
N THR A 88 7.51 16.14 13.79
CA THR A 88 7.39 17.60 13.86
C THR A 88 8.73 18.27 13.62
N GLY A 89 8.75 19.61 13.54
CA GLY A 89 9.99 20.36 13.33
C GLY A 89 10.53 20.25 11.90
N GLY A 90 9.66 19.97 10.93
CA GLY A 90 10.01 19.86 9.53
C GLY A 90 10.68 21.13 9.02
N THR A 91 11.94 21.04 8.58
CA THR A 91 12.66 22.15 7.95
C THR A 91 13.37 21.69 6.70
N GLY A 92 13.57 22.61 5.76
CA GLY A 92 14.16 22.25 4.48
C GLY A 92 13.91 23.29 3.40
N SER A 93 13.66 22.83 2.18
CA SER A 93 13.48 23.70 1.02
C SER A 93 12.35 23.27 0.11
N TYR A 94 11.74 24.25 -0.54
CA TYR A 94 10.74 24.07 -1.59
C TYR A 94 11.17 24.80 -2.86
N ASP A 95 11.31 24.08 -3.96
CA ASP A 95 11.68 24.65 -5.26
C ASP A 95 10.45 25.17 -6.01
N LEU A 96 10.41 26.47 -6.27
CA LEU A 96 9.26 27.13 -6.91
C LEU A 96 9.10 26.80 -8.41
N ALA A 97 10.12 26.24 -9.06
CA ALA A 97 10.06 25.93 -10.48
C ALA A 97 9.57 24.50 -10.73
N THR A 98 9.97 23.57 -9.86
CA THR A 98 9.70 22.13 -9.98
C THR A 98 8.68 21.63 -8.97
N HIS A 99 8.32 22.46 -7.98
CA HIS A 99 7.51 22.08 -6.83
C HIS A 99 8.12 20.96 -5.97
N ALA A 100 9.42 20.69 -6.15
CA ALA A 100 10.17 19.73 -5.35
C ALA A 100 10.25 20.18 -3.89
N VAL A 101 10.00 19.25 -2.97
CA VAL A 101 10.11 19.43 -1.52
C VAL A 101 11.27 18.59 -1.02
N ASP A 102 12.10 19.16 -0.16
CA ASP A 102 13.13 18.43 0.58
C ASP A 102 13.01 18.87 2.04
N THR A 103 12.46 18.00 2.90
CA THR A 103 12.15 18.33 4.30
C THR A 103 12.65 17.25 5.24
N GLU A 104 13.46 17.64 6.22
CA GLU A 104 13.92 16.79 7.32
C GLU A 104 13.07 17.05 8.57
N PHE A 105 12.69 15.98 9.27
CA PHE A 105 11.88 16.04 10.48
C PHE A 105 12.65 15.52 11.68
N ASP A 106 12.34 16.07 12.86
CA ASP A 106 12.69 15.44 14.12
C ASP A 106 11.76 14.25 14.38
N GLY A 107 12.18 13.39 15.30
CA GLY A 107 11.34 12.32 15.83
C GLY A 107 11.85 10.92 15.55
N SER A 108 11.33 10.01 16.35
CA SER A 108 11.56 8.58 16.18
C SER A 108 10.40 7.75 16.69
N VAL A 109 10.27 6.56 16.11
CA VAL A 109 9.35 5.53 16.59
C VAL A 109 10.12 4.25 16.85
N HIS A 110 9.90 3.66 18.03
CA HIS A 110 10.53 2.41 18.45
C HIS A 110 9.50 1.31 18.63
N PHE A 111 9.64 0.24 17.84
CA PHE A 111 8.83 -0.97 17.88
C PHE A 111 9.58 -2.09 18.58
N VAL A 112 8.96 -2.66 19.61
CA VAL A 112 9.47 -3.83 20.33
C VAL A 112 8.40 -4.91 20.36
N GLY A 113 8.74 -6.16 20.07
CA GLY A 113 7.80 -7.29 20.09
C GLY A 113 8.48 -8.62 20.43
N HIS A 114 7.69 -9.65 20.73
CA HIS A 114 8.14 -11.02 21.06
C HIS A 114 9.15 -11.06 22.20
N GLY A 115 8.94 -10.24 23.23
CA GLY A 115 9.85 -10.14 24.37
C GLY A 115 11.22 -9.53 24.02
N GLY A 116 11.29 -8.69 22.98
CA GLY A 116 12.50 -8.00 22.53
C GLY A 116 13.26 -8.70 21.40
N LEU A 117 12.70 -9.78 20.84
CA LEU A 117 13.27 -10.41 19.64
C LEU A 117 13.05 -9.57 18.38
N LEU A 118 11.94 -8.83 18.35
CA LEU A 118 11.71 -7.78 17.37
C LEU A 118 12.05 -6.46 18.06
N ASP A 119 13.01 -5.74 17.52
CA ASP A 119 13.49 -4.43 18.00
C ASP A 119 13.89 -3.59 16.78
N LEU A 120 12.98 -2.69 16.38
CA LEU A 120 13.11 -1.83 15.21
C LEU A 120 12.83 -0.39 15.61
N LYS A 121 13.77 0.52 15.37
CA LYS A 121 13.56 1.97 15.52
C LYS A 121 13.74 2.66 14.17
N LEU A 122 12.79 3.52 13.83
CA LEU A 122 12.88 4.46 12.71
C LEU A 122 13.09 5.87 13.28
N SER A 123 14.00 6.66 12.70
CA SER A 123 14.29 8.02 13.17
C SER A 123 14.70 8.96 12.05
N ALA A 124 14.64 10.26 12.34
CA ALA A 124 15.04 11.34 11.44
C ALA A 124 14.44 11.16 10.03
N PRO A 125 13.11 11.06 9.90
CA PRO A 125 12.51 10.92 8.59
C PRO A 125 12.76 12.17 7.74
N ARG A 126 12.98 11.95 6.46
CA ARG A 126 13.14 12.99 5.45
C ARG A 126 12.30 12.66 4.24
N VAL A 127 11.53 13.63 3.76
CA VAL A 127 10.74 13.50 2.53
C VAL A 127 11.41 14.30 1.44
N VAL A 128 11.70 13.66 0.31
CA VAL A 128 12.25 14.28 -0.89
C VAL A 128 11.27 14.03 -2.03
N THR A 129 10.83 15.06 -2.74
CA THR A 129 9.93 14.94 -3.91
C THR A 129 10.50 15.64 -5.12
N GLU A 130 10.22 15.10 -6.31
CA GLU A 130 10.53 15.70 -7.60
C GLU A 130 9.38 15.40 -8.59
N GLY A 131 8.64 16.43 -8.99
CA GLY A 131 7.48 16.26 -9.85
C GLY A 131 6.37 15.44 -9.16
N THR A 132 6.06 14.27 -9.73
CA THR A 132 5.04 13.34 -9.22
C THR A 132 5.63 12.16 -8.44
N GLU A 133 6.94 12.16 -8.20
CA GLU A 133 7.64 11.09 -7.49
C GLU A 133 8.22 11.63 -6.18
N GLY A 134 8.37 10.76 -5.19
CA GLY A 134 9.06 11.08 -3.96
C GLY A 134 9.63 9.87 -3.25
N THR A 135 10.40 10.14 -2.20
CA THR A 135 11.03 9.12 -1.37
C THR A 135 10.96 9.55 0.08
N LEU A 136 10.52 8.63 0.94
CA LEU A 136 10.65 8.75 2.38
C LEU A 136 11.93 8.03 2.80
N VAL A 137 12.87 8.80 3.31
CA VAL A 137 14.16 8.34 3.83
C VAL A 137 14.10 8.32 5.36
N THR A 138 14.66 7.30 6.01
CA THR A 138 14.77 7.26 7.47
C THR A 138 16.00 6.48 7.92
N ASP A 139 16.51 6.81 9.10
CA ASP A 139 17.50 5.98 9.78
C ASP A 139 16.82 4.75 10.40
N VAL A 140 17.32 3.56 10.09
CA VAL A 140 16.77 2.29 10.56
C VAL A 140 17.74 1.68 11.56
N THR A 141 17.27 1.47 12.79
CA THR A 141 18.03 0.77 13.84
C THR A 141 17.38 -0.58 14.13
N ILE A 142 18.13 -1.67 13.95
CA ILE A 142 17.68 -3.04 14.25
C ILE A 142 18.59 -3.61 15.33
N ALA A 143 18.01 -4.06 16.44
CA ALA A 143 18.76 -4.64 17.56
C ALA A 143 19.97 -3.80 18.04
N GLY A 144 19.89 -2.47 17.92
CA GLY A 144 20.92 -1.51 18.34
C GLY A 144 21.96 -1.15 17.27
N GLU A 145 21.88 -1.70 16.06
CA GLU A 145 22.72 -1.31 14.92
C GLU A 145 21.94 -0.39 13.99
N THR A 146 22.47 0.81 13.72
CA THR A 146 21.82 1.84 12.89
C THR A 146 22.42 1.87 11.48
N THR A 147 21.53 1.87 10.49
CA THR A 147 21.83 2.22 9.09
C THR A 147 21.18 3.57 8.81
N GLU A 148 21.99 4.57 8.46
CA GLU A 148 21.52 5.92 8.19
C GLU A 148 21.05 6.08 6.75
N GLY A 149 20.03 6.92 6.53
CA GLY A 149 19.61 7.35 5.21
C GLY A 149 19.05 6.24 4.33
N VAL A 150 18.30 5.28 4.90
CA VAL A 150 17.65 4.22 4.13
C VAL A 150 16.50 4.83 3.33
N GLU A 151 16.51 4.66 2.01
CA GLU A 151 15.36 4.98 1.16
C GLU A 151 14.28 3.96 1.49
N PHE A 152 13.37 4.31 2.40
CA PHE A 152 12.50 3.34 3.05
C PHE A 152 11.22 3.10 2.25
N ALA A 153 10.66 4.16 1.69
CA ALA A 153 9.45 4.08 0.88
C ALA A 153 9.53 4.99 -0.35
N GLU A 154 8.98 4.53 -1.46
CA GLU A 154 8.63 5.37 -2.60
C GLU A 154 7.28 6.04 -2.31
N LEU A 155 7.15 7.29 -2.73
CA LEU A 155 5.96 8.11 -2.58
C LEU A 155 5.43 8.46 -3.97
N ASP A 156 4.14 8.19 -4.20
CA ASP A 156 3.48 8.52 -5.47
C ASP A 156 2.66 9.80 -5.32
N LEU A 157 3.07 10.87 -6.00
CA LEU A 157 2.37 12.15 -5.99
C LEU A 157 1.53 12.38 -7.25
N THR A 158 1.34 11.37 -8.11
CA THR A 158 0.61 11.51 -9.39
C THR A 158 -0.81 12.06 -9.22
N GLY A 159 -1.49 11.67 -8.14
CA GLY A 159 -2.83 12.16 -7.77
C GLY A 159 -2.82 13.21 -6.65
N VAL A 160 -1.65 13.62 -6.15
CA VAL A 160 -1.55 14.48 -4.96
C VAL A 160 -1.22 15.91 -5.37
N ALA A 161 -2.17 16.82 -5.13
CA ALA A 161 -1.96 18.25 -5.29
C ALA A 161 -1.80 18.93 -3.91
N PRO A 162 -0.95 19.95 -3.77
CA PRO A 162 -0.84 20.70 -2.52
C PRO A 162 -2.13 21.47 -2.24
N GLY A 163 -2.78 21.13 -1.13
CA GLY A 163 -3.86 21.91 -0.54
C GLY A 163 -3.33 23.11 0.26
N SER A 164 -4.26 23.98 0.69
CA SER A 164 -3.95 25.13 1.56
C SER A 164 -4.24 24.78 3.02
N GLY A 165 -3.24 24.96 3.88
CA GLY A 165 -3.34 24.81 5.33
C GLY A 165 -3.32 26.14 6.08
N GLU A 166 -3.48 26.07 7.40
CA GLU A 166 -3.37 27.23 8.28
C GLU A 166 -2.02 27.94 8.10
N GLY A 167 -2.02 29.28 8.17
CA GLY A 167 -0.78 30.06 8.07
C GLY A 167 -0.10 30.04 6.71
N GLY A 168 -0.77 29.56 5.66
CA GLY A 168 -0.19 29.43 4.32
C GLY A 168 0.64 28.16 4.12
N ALA A 169 0.47 27.17 5.00
CA ALA A 169 1.08 25.85 4.82
C ALA A 169 0.58 25.16 3.55
N LEU A 170 1.46 24.39 2.92
CA LEU A 170 1.13 23.47 1.84
C LEU A 170 0.89 22.10 2.46
N VAL A 171 -0.26 21.49 2.13
CA VAL A 171 -0.64 20.17 2.63
C VAL A 171 -0.70 19.18 1.47
N PHE A 172 0.18 18.19 1.47
CA PHE A 172 0.17 17.05 0.57
C PHE A 172 -0.41 15.87 1.35
N ALA A 173 -1.73 15.72 1.26
CA ALA A 173 -2.45 14.71 2.02
C ALA A 173 -2.36 13.33 1.36
N ASP A 174 -2.36 12.31 2.21
CA ASP A 174 -2.59 10.91 1.85
C ASP A 174 -1.71 10.38 0.71
N ILE A 175 -0.45 10.78 0.67
CA ILE A 175 0.51 10.36 -0.35
C ILE A 175 0.70 8.85 -0.27
N PRO A 176 0.29 8.07 -1.29
CA PRO A 176 0.53 6.64 -1.32
C PRO A 176 2.02 6.33 -1.16
N ALA A 177 2.32 5.38 -0.26
CA ALA A 177 3.68 4.97 0.04
C ALA A 177 3.85 3.47 -0.22
N THR A 178 4.90 3.08 -0.92
CA THR A 178 5.25 1.66 -1.12
C THR A 178 6.66 1.37 -0.64
N LEU A 179 6.85 0.20 -0.06
CA LEU A 179 8.12 -0.20 0.54
C LEU A 179 9.17 -0.44 -0.56
N THR A 180 10.34 0.20 -0.44
CA THR A 180 11.47 -0.10 -1.34
C THR A 180 12.09 -1.46 -1.01
N ALA A 181 13.00 -1.95 -1.85
CA ALA A 181 13.84 -3.10 -1.51
C ALA A 181 14.68 -2.88 -0.23
N GLU A 182 15.19 -1.66 0.00
CA GLU A 182 15.99 -1.35 1.20
C GLU A 182 15.11 -1.24 2.46
N GLY A 183 13.91 -0.65 2.34
CA GLY A 183 12.93 -0.61 3.41
C GLY A 183 12.42 -1.99 3.80
N ALA A 184 12.26 -2.91 2.83
CA ALA A 184 11.87 -4.29 3.08
C ALA A 184 12.84 -5.04 4.01
N GLU A 185 14.14 -4.74 3.93
CA GLU A 185 15.14 -5.32 4.83
C GLU A 185 14.96 -4.90 6.29
N ALA A 186 14.32 -3.75 6.56
CA ALA A 186 14.00 -3.33 7.92
C ALA A 186 13.03 -4.29 8.63
N PHE A 187 12.29 -5.09 7.87
CA PHE A 187 11.32 -6.07 8.36
C PHE A 187 11.84 -7.51 8.24
N SER A 188 13.13 -7.72 8.00
CA SER A 188 13.71 -9.05 7.82
C SER A 188 13.68 -9.90 9.10
N TYR A 189 13.26 -11.16 8.97
CA TYR A 189 13.37 -12.18 10.00
C TYR A 189 14.24 -13.35 9.49
N ASN A 190 15.29 -13.71 10.24
CA ASN A 190 16.29 -14.70 9.82
C ASN A 190 16.91 -14.43 8.44
N GLY A 191 17.06 -13.15 8.07
CA GLY A 191 17.64 -12.73 6.79
C GLY A 191 16.70 -12.92 5.60
N THR A 192 15.38 -12.97 5.84
CA THR A 192 14.36 -12.94 4.78
C THR A 192 13.38 -11.81 5.08
N PRO A 193 13.17 -10.87 4.15
CA PRO A 193 12.15 -9.83 4.28
C PRO A 193 10.77 -10.43 4.49
N MET A 194 10.06 -9.94 5.49
CA MET A 194 8.67 -10.35 5.75
C MET A 194 7.67 -9.68 4.80
N TYR A 195 8.07 -8.56 4.20
CA TYR A 195 7.34 -7.83 3.19
C TYR A 195 8.19 -7.75 1.92
N ALA A 196 7.54 -7.80 0.76
CA ALA A 196 8.22 -7.62 -0.52
C ALA A 196 8.40 -6.13 -0.83
N GLU A 197 9.36 -5.80 -1.69
CA GLU A 197 9.38 -4.52 -2.40
C GLU A 197 8.02 -4.27 -3.09
N GLY A 198 7.58 -3.00 -3.09
CA GLY A 198 6.26 -2.60 -3.57
C GLY A 198 5.12 -2.86 -2.59
N THR A 199 5.39 -3.46 -1.41
CA THR A 199 4.34 -3.64 -0.39
C THR A 199 3.79 -2.27 0.02
N ALA A 200 2.48 -2.09 -0.08
CA ALA A 200 1.81 -0.86 0.37
C ALA A 200 2.06 -0.63 1.87
N LEU A 201 2.48 0.60 2.16
CA LEU A 201 2.62 1.17 3.49
C LEU A 201 1.45 2.12 3.76
N ASP A 202 1.37 2.62 4.99
CA ASP A 202 0.36 3.63 5.27
C ASP A 202 0.69 4.91 4.48
N PRO A 203 -0.33 5.59 3.92
CA PRO A 203 -0.11 6.84 3.22
C PRO A 203 0.49 7.88 4.17
N ALA A 204 1.28 8.78 3.59
CA ALA A 204 1.96 9.85 4.32
C ALA A 204 1.27 11.18 4.04
N THR A 205 0.95 11.93 5.09
CA THR A 205 0.52 13.33 4.94
C THR A 205 1.67 14.25 5.31
N LEU A 206 2.11 15.06 4.34
CA LEU A 206 3.18 16.03 4.47
C LEU A 206 2.58 17.44 4.54
N THR A 207 2.83 18.16 5.62
CA THR A 207 2.51 19.59 5.73
C THR A 207 3.79 20.39 5.87
N VAL A 208 3.98 21.42 5.05
CA VAL A 208 5.17 22.28 5.09
C VAL A 208 4.78 23.75 5.00
N THR A 209 5.43 24.59 5.80
CA THR A 209 5.19 26.04 5.81
C THR A 209 6.34 26.76 5.13
N PRO A 210 6.13 27.33 3.93
CA PRO A 210 7.18 28.05 3.24
C PRO A 210 7.49 29.39 3.90
N GLU A 211 8.76 29.78 3.90
CA GLU A 211 9.20 31.11 4.29
C GLU A 211 8.51 32.15 3.42
N THR A 212 7.65 32.97 4.02
CA THR A 212 7.01 34.07 3.29
C THR A 212 8.07 35.16 3.01
N PRO A 213 8.30 35.56 1.75
CA PRO A 213 9.08 36.76 1.48
C PRO A 213 8.24 37.94 1.95
N GLY A 214 8.67 38.61 3.04
CA GLY A 214 7.85 39.57 3.78
C GLY A 214 6.95 40.47 2.92
N GLY A 215 5.65 40.37 3.13
CA GLY A 215 4.60 41.19 2.53
C GLY A 215 3.31 41.07 3.35
N GLU A 216 2.76 42.22 3.74
CA GLU A 216 1.62 42.37 4.66
C GLU A 216 0.31 41.75 4.13
N ASP A 217 -0.44 41.18 5.07
CA ASP A 217 -1.81 40.68 5.00
C ASP A 217 -2.82 41.73 4.47
N PRO A 218 -3.64 41.43 3.46
CA PRO A 218 -4.90 42.13 3.23
C PRO A 218 -6.05 41.30 3.82
N GLY A 219 -6.35 41.53 5.09
CA GLY A 219 -7.63 41.16 5.68
C GLY A 219 -8.79 41.78 4.90
N GLY A 220 -9.80 40.97 4.59
CA GLY A 220 -11.02 41.38 3.91
C GLY A 220 -12.23 40.70 4.53
N GLU A 221 -13.05 41.49 5.22
CA GLU A 221 -14.23 41.11 5.99
C GLU A 221 -15.39 40.59 5.13
N ASP A 222 -16.15 39.68 5.74
CA ASP A 222 -17.54 39.31 5.44
C ASP A 222 -18.48 40.52 5.34
N PRO A 223 -19.48 40.47 4.44
CA PRO A 223 -20.82 40.73 4.93
C PRO A 223 -21.87 39.76 4.38
N GLY A 224 -22.60 39.15 5.30
CA GLY A 224 -23.83 38.42 5.03
C GLY A 224 -24.91 39.24 4.31
N GLY A 225 -25.79 38.52 3.62
CA GLY A 225 -26.98 39.04 2.97
C GLY A 225 -28.02 37.93 2.79
N GLU A 226 -29.23 38.20 3.28
CA GLU A 226 -30.37 37.30 3.37
C GLU A 226 -30.94 36.84 2.02
N ASP A 227 -31.55 35.65 2.07
CA ASP A 227 -32.45 35.04 1.09
C ASP A 227 -33.62 35.97 0.67
N PRO A 228 -34.04 35.91 -0.61
CA PRO A 228 -35.42 35.49 -0.81
C PRO A 228 -35.61 34.56 -2.02
N GLY A 229 -36.02 33.33 -1.73
CA GLY A 229 -37.23 32.71 -2.24
C GLY A 229 -37.26 32.35 -3.73
N GLY A 230 -37.13 31.05 -3.98
CA GLY A 230 -38.13 30.30 -4.73
C GLY A 230 -38.11 30.42 -6.25
N ASN A 231 -37.66 29.35 -6.89
CA ASN A 231 -38.51 28.63 -7.83
C ASN A 231 -37.96 27.21 -8.02
N ASP A 232 -38.65 26.28 -7.36
CA ASP A 232 -38.80 24.91 -7.82
C ASP A 232 -39.68 24.90 -9.06
N PRO A 233 -39.26 24.24 -10.15
CA PRO A 233 -40.15 23.43 -10.93
C PRO A 233 -39.71 21.98 -10.80
N GLY A 234 -40.50 21.19 -10.06
CA GLY A 234 -40.42 19.75 -10.09
C GLY A 234 -40.41 19.25 -11.53
N GLY A 235 -39.27 18.73 -11.93
CA GLY A 235 -39.12 17.81 -13.05
C GLY A 235 -39.34 16.42 -12.50
N ASN A 236 -40.52 15.86 -12.78
CA ASN A 236 -40.71 14.42 -12.72
C ASN A 236 -40.03 13.87 -13.98
N GLU A 237 -38.75 13.55 -13.89
CA GLU A 237 -37.94 13.09 -15.03
C GLU A 237 -37.90 11.56 -15.02
N GLU A 238 -38.38 10.96 -16.10
CA GLU A 238 -38.43 9.50 -16.27
C GLU A 238 -37.02 8.97 -16.60
N PRO A 239 -36.59 7.83 -16.03
CA PRO A 239 -35.31 7.20 -16.36
C PRO A 239 -35.31 6.76 -17.84
N LEU A 240 -34.20 7.03 -18.55
CA LEU A 240 -34.03 6.75 -19.97
C LEU A 240 -33.11 5.55 -20.29
N GLY A 241 -32.95 4.62 -19.33
CA GLY A 241 -32.44 3.28 -19.57
C GLY A 241 -32.59 2.40 -18.32
N SER A 242 -33.43 1.36 -18.38
CA SER A 242 -33.42 0.31 -17.36
C SER A 242 -32.17 -0.54 -17.54
N VAL A 243 -31.51 -0.88 -16.43
CA VAL A 243 -30.54 -1.97 -16.43
C VAL A 243 -31.31 -3.28 -16.55
N HIS A 244 -31.00 -4.06 -17.59
CA HIS A 244 -31.72 -5.29 -17.93
C HIS A 244 -31.01 -6.57 -17.47
N ASP A 245 -29.68 -6.52 -17.40
CA ASP A 245 -28.82 -7.57 -16.89
C ASP A 245 -27.44 -6.99 -16.57
N GLY A 246 -26.57 -7.74 -15.90
CA GLY A 246 -25.22 -7.33 -15.60
C GLY A 246 -24.52 -8.17 -14.55
N THR A 247 -23.27 -7.83 -14.28
CA THR A 247 -22.42 -8.50 -13.30
C THR A 247 -21.63 -7.52 -12.46
N LEU A 248 -21.51 -7.83 -11.17
CA LEU A 248 -20.58 -7.22 -10.24
C LEU A 248 -19.50 -8.25 -9.90
N ASP A 249 -18.24 -7.94 -10.21
CA ASP A 249 -17.09 -8.74 -9.80
C ASP A 249 -16.38 -8.05 -8.64
N TRP A 250 -16.26 -8.74 -7.52
CA TRP A 250 -15.65 -8.21 -6.32
C TRP A 250 -15.04 -9.31 -5.46
N GLY A 251 -13.79 -9.11 -5.04
CA GLY A 251 -13.08 -10.06 -4.19
C GLY A 251 -13.35 -9.90 -2.70
N VAL A 252 -13.99 -8.83 -2.27
CA VAL A 252 -13.98 -8.38 -0.87
C VAL A 252 -12.60 -7.85 -0.47
N LYS A 253 -11.64 -8.73 -0.16
CA LYS A 253 -10.23 -8.36 0.10
C LYS A 253 -9.33 -9.59 0.01
N GLU A 254 -8.28 -9.56 -0.80
CA GLU A 254 -7.41 -10.73 -1.05
C GLU A 254 -6.80 -11.30 0.24
N SER A 255 -6.27 -10.42 1.09
CA SER A 255 -5.69 -10.82 2.37
C SER A 255 -6.72 -11.45 3.32
N PHE A 256 -7.98 -11.02 3.24
CA PHE A 256 -9.07 -11.61 4.03
C PHE A 256 -9.41 -13.01 3.52
N ARG A 257 -9.61 -13.18 2.20
CA ARG A 257 -9.85 -14.50 1.59
C ARG A 257 -8.74 -15.49 1.93
N SER A 258 -7.49 -15.05 1.81
CA SER A 258 -6.30 -15.83 2.13
C SER A 258 -6.23 -16.22 3.60
N TYR A 259 -6.63 -15.32 4.50
CA TYR A 259 -6.71 -15.60 5.93
C TYR A 259 -7.80 -16.63 6.26
N VAL A 260 -9.01 -16.47 5.70
CA VAL A 260 -10.15 -17.36 5.92
C VAL A 260 -9.82 -18.77 5.44
N THR A 261 -9.38 -18.92 4.20
CA THR A 261 -9.06 -20.23 3.60
C THR A 261 -7.71 -20.81 4.03
N GLY A 262 -6.87 -19.99 4.66
CA GLY A 262 -5.54 -20.38 5.14
C GLY A 262 -5.54 -21.19 6.44
N PRO A 263 -4.35 -21.66 6.87
CA PRO A 263 -4.21 -22.55 8.02
C PRO A 263 -4.44 -21.86 9.38
N ILE A 264 -4.68 -20.54 9.39
CA ILE A 264 -4.94 -19.78 10.62
C ILE A 264 -6.44 -19.88 10.96
N ALA A 265 -7.31 -19.41 10.07
CA ALA A 265 -8.75 -19.49 10.29
C ALA A 265 -9.31 -20.89 9.99
N ASN A 266 -8.69 -21.65 9.08
CA ASN A 266 -9.17 -22.96 8.62
C ASN A 266 -10.66 -22.92 8.25
N GLY A 267 -11.02 -21.89 7.51
CA GLY A 267 -12.38 -21.54 7.16
C GLY A 267 -12.80 -22.01 5.77
N GLU A 268 -14.00 -21.62 5.40
CA GLU A 268 -14.65 -21.92 4.13
C GLU A 268 -15.42 -20.71 3.60
N VAL A 269 -15.67 -20.73 2.29
CA VAL A 269 -16.48 -19.74 1.58
C VAL A 269 -17.66 -20.45 0.95
N GLU A 270 -18.86 -19.93 1.17
CA GLU A 270 -20.12 -20.40 0.57
C GLU A 270 -20.70 -19.30 -0.33
N LEU A 271 -21.06 -19.66 -1.55
CA LEU A 271 -21.70 -18.77 -2.53
C LEU A 271 -23.13 -19.23 -2.78
N THR A 272 -24.07 -18.28 -2.79
CA THR A 272 -25.50 -18.56 -3.04
C THR A 272 -26.11 -17.52 -3.97
N GLY A 273 -27.35 -17.74 -4.41
CA GLY A 273 -28.11 -16.79 -5.23
C GLY A 273 -27.50 -16.52 -6.62
N GLY A 274 -26.77 -17.50 -7.18
CA GLY A 274 -26.14 -17.36 -8.50
C GLY A 274 -24.73 -16.79 -8.49
N ALA A 275 -24.22 -16.37 -7.32
CA ALA A 275 -22.82 -15.94 -7.21
C ALA A 275 -21.85 -17.09 -7.57
N THR A 276 -20.77 -16.75 -8.27
CA THR A 276 -19.76 -17.72 -8.73
C THR A 276 -18.34 -17.28 -8.36
N GLU A 277 -17.44 -18.25 -8.17
CA GLU A 277 -16.03 -17.97 -7.92
C GLU A 277 -15.31 -17.63 -9.24
N ILE A 278 -14.50 -16.57 -9.22
CA ILE A 278 -13.64 -16.14 -10.32
C ILE A 278 -12.18 -16.05 -9.83
N ALA A 279 -11.24 -15.80 -10.73
CA ALA A 279 -9.81 -15.84 -10.41
C ALA A 279 -9.43 -14.95 -9.19
N ASP A 280 -9.98 -13.74 -9.15
CA ASP A 280 -9.62 -12.72 -8.16
C ASP A 280 -10.75 -12.44 -7.15
N GLY A 281 -11.76 -13.30 -7.05
CA GLY A 281 -12.90 -13.01 -6.19
C GLY A 281 -14.18 -13.76 -6.53
N TYR A 282 -15.29 -13.02 -6.51
CA TYR A 282 -16.62 -13.54 -6.78
C TYR A 282 -17.34 -12.68 -7.81
N ARG A 283 -18.18 -13.31 -8.63
CA ARG A 283 -19.07 -12.67 -9.58
C ARG A 283 -20.51 -12.80 -9.12
N PHE A 284 -21.21 -11.68 -9.01
CA PHE A 284 -22.61 -11.54 -8.65
C PHE A 284 -23.42 -11.13 -9.90
N PRO A 285 -24.36 -11.96 -10.39
CA PRO A 285 -25.05 -11.73 -11.67
C PRO A 285 -26.36 -10.93 -11.51
N GLY A 286 -27.10 -10.79 -12.61
CA GLY A 286 -28.53 -10.44 -12.58
C GLY A 286 -28.80 -8.97 -12.26
N ALA A 287 -27.95 -8.06 -12.76
CA ALA A 287 -28.11 -6.64 -12.46
C ALA A 287 -29.49 -6.11 -12.89
N THR A 288 -30.15 -5.38 -12.01
CA THR A 288 -31.36 -4.60 -12.32
C THR A 288 -31.25 -3.21 -11.73
N GLY A 289 -31.88 -2.21 -12.34
CA GLY A 289 -31.73 -0.82 -11.87
C GLY A 289 -31.96 0.20 -12.98
N ALA A 290 -31.31 1.36 -12.85
CA ALA A 290 -31.50 2.50 -13.75
C ALA A 290 -30.19 3.22 -14.08
N TYR A 291 -30.13 3.75 -15.30
CA TYR A 291 -29.06 4.63 -15.76
C TYR A 291 -29.63 5.96 -16.27
N VAL A 292 -28.96 7.06 -15.90
CA VAL A 292 -29.32 8.42 -16.34
C VAL A 292 -28.15 9.01 -17.14
N ALA A 293 -28.38 9.28 -18.43
CA ALA A 293 -27.33 9.77 -19.32
C ALA A 293 -27.08 11.29 -19.22
N GLU A 294 -28.09 12.08 -18.86
CA GLU A 294 -27.99 13.55 -18.80
C GLU A 294 -27.14 14.01 -17.59
N THR A 295 -27.26 13.28 -16.50
CA THR A 295 -26.41 13.34 -15.31
C THR A 295 -25.87 11.93 -15.12
N PRO A 296 -24.69 11.59 -15.67
CA PRO A 296 -24.15 10.22 -15.67
C PRO A 296 -24.25 9.59 -14.27
N ALA A 297 -25.28 8.77 -14.08
CA ALA A 297 -25.59 8.14 -12.81
C ALA A 297 -26.11 6.73 -13.06
N LEU A 298 -25.65 5.78 -12.24
CA LEU A 298 -25.98 4.35 -12.33
C LEU A 298 -26.35 3.85 -10.94
N ASP A 299 -27.57 3.35 -10.83
CA ASP A 299 -28.07 2.58 -9.69
C ASP A 299 -28.33 1.15 -10.18
N ALA A 300 -27.70 0.15 -9.58
CA ALA A 300 -27.89 -1.24 -9.96
C ALA A 300 -27.74 -2.20 -8.77
N GLU A 301 -28.72 -3.09 -8.60
CA GLU A 301 -28.73 -4.18 -7.64
C GLU A 301 -28.38 -5.51 -8.32
N PHE A 302 -27.64 -6.38 -7.64
CA PHE A 302 -27.16 -7.67 -8.14
C PHE A 302 -27.66 -8.82 -7.27
N ASP A 303 -27.94 -9.95 -7.92
CA ASP A 303 -28.25 -11.20 -7.26
C ASP A 303 -27.00 -11.83 -6.64
N GLY A 304 -27.22 -12.63 -5.60
CA GLY A 304 -26.20 -13.48 -5.02
C GLY A 304 -25.73 -13.04 -3.64
N ALA A 305 -24.95 -13.92 -3.02
CA ALA A 305 -24.35 -13.68 -1.72
C ALA A 305 -23.09 -14.51 -1.53
N VAL A 306 -22.18 -13.98 -0.70
CA VAL A 306 -20.97 -14.68 -0.25
C VAL A 306 -20.95 -14.72 1.27
N ARG A 307 -20.63 -15.90 1.82
CA ARG A 307 -20.49 -16.12 3.26
C ARG A 307 -19.15 -16.75 3.57
N PHE A 308 -18.49 -16.21 4.57
CA PHE A 308 -17.20 -16.65 5.10
C PHE A 308 -17.41 -17.21 6.50
N THR A 309 -16.92 -18.42 6.74
CA THR A 309 -16.85 -18.97 8.10
C THR A 309 -15.43 -19.42 8.43
N GLY A 310 -15.05 -19.41 9.71
CA GLY A 310 -13.72 -19.80 10.15
C GLY A 310 -13.58 -19.88 11.66
N HIS A 311 -12.41 -20.28 12.16
CA HIS A 311 -12.12 -20.47 13.59
C HIS A 311 -13.16 -21.36 14.29
N GLU A 312 -13.48 -22.50 13.69
CA GLU A 312 -14.51 -23.43 14.19
C GLU A 312 -15.88 -22.75 14.42
N GLY A 313 -16.23 -21.77 13.57
CA GLY A 313 -17.48 -21.03 13.59
C GLY A 313 -17.48 -19.77 14.48
N ALA A 314 -16.30 -19.32 14.94
CA ALA A 314 -16.16 -18.04 15.63
C ALA A 314 -16.13 -16.85 14.64
N LEU A 315 -15.66 -17.07 13.41
CA LEU A 315 -15.84 -16.14 12.30
C LEU A 315 -17.05 -16.59 11.49
N ASP A 316 -17.99 -15.67 11.25
CA ASP A 316 -19.16 -15.85 10.40
C ASP A 316 -19.55 -14.47 9.87
N LEU A 317 -19.27 -14.21 8.59
CA LEU A 317 -19.49 -12.93 7.92
C LEU A 317 -20.12 -13.20 6.55
N SER A 318 -21.18 -12.48 6.19
CA SER A 318 -21.79 -12.60 4.86
C SER A 318 -22.15 -11.25 4.27
N PHE A 319 -22.05 -11.17 2.94
CA PHE A 319 -22.52 -10.06 2.11
C PHE A 319 -23.61 -10.59 1.17
N SER A 320 -24.74 -9.88 1.10
CA SER A 320 -25.88 -10.15 0.20
C SER A 320 -26.53 -8.83 -0.22
N GLY A 321 -27.48 -8.85 -1.16
CA GLY A 321 -28.15 -7.62 -1.60
C GLY A 321 -27.15 -6.58 -2.10
N LEU A 322 -26.20 -7.02 -2.93
CA LEU A 322 -25.13 -6.16 -3.41
C LEU A 322 -25.71 -5.14 -4.38
N ALA A 323 -25.34 -3.87 -4.24
CA ALA A 323 -25.74 -2.82 -5.15
C ALA A 323 -24.61 -1.81 -5.37
N VAL A 324 -24.69 -1.07 -6.48
CA VAL A 324 -23.86 0.13 -6.70
C VAL A 324 -24.76 1.33 -6.91
N ASP A 325 -24.37 2.45 -6.30
CA ASP A 325 -24.97 3.77 -6.50
C ASP A 325 -23.84 4.72 -6.91
N ILE A 326 -23.87 5.20 -8.15
CA ILE A 326 -22.75 5.93 -8.76
C ILE A 326 -23.27 7.20 -9.40
N GLU A 327 -22.66 8.34 -9.08
CA GLU A 327 -22.93 9.63 -9.68
C GLU A 327 -21.62 10.29 -10.14
N GLY A 328 -21.45 10.43 -11.46
CA GLY A 328 -20.27 11.05 -12.05
C GLY A 328 -18.99 10.25 -11.79
N ALA A 329 -18.13 10.78 -10.91
CA ALA A 329 -16.84 10.19 -10.54
C ALA A 329 -16.82 9.59 -9.13
N GLU A 330 -17.93 9.66 -8.41
CA GLU A 330 -18.06 9.12 -7.05
C GLU A 330 -19.12 8.01 -7.06
N GLY A 331 -18.91 6.99 -6.24
CA GLY A 331 -19.90 5.93 -6.09
C GLY A 331 -19.79 5.20 -4.77
N ALA A 332 -20.72 4.28 -4.55
CA ALA A 332 -20.85 3.46 -3.37
C ALA A 332 -21.09 2.00 -3.76
N LEU A 333 -20.40 1.08 -3.11
CA LEU A 333 -20.77 -0.34 -3.05
C LEU A 333 -21.60 -0.56 -1.79
N ILE A 334 -22.84 -1.01 -1.98
CA ILE A 334 -23.82 -1.23 -0.92
C ILE A 334 -24.04 -2.73 -0.74
N ALA A 335 -24.23 -3.18 0.50
CA ALA A 335 -24.58 -4.56 0.80
C ALA A 335 -25.39 -4.69 2.09
N ASP A 336 -26.20 -5.73 2.16
CA ASP A 336 -26.60 -6.33 3.42
C ASP A 336 -25.42 -7.09 4.03
N VAL A 337 -25.12 -6.83 5.29
CA VAL A 337 -24.00 -7.49 5.98
C VAL A 337 -24.50 -8.20 7.22
N SER A 338 -24.16 -9.48 7.37
CA SER A 338 -24.32 -10.19 8.64
C SER A 338 -22.96 -10.56 9.19
N SER A 339 -22.71 -10.24 10.46
CA SER A 339 -21.40 -10.41 11.09
C SER A 339 -21.55 -10.92 12.51
N LYS A 340 -20.68 -11.85 12.88
CA LYS A 340 -20.65 -12.44 14.22
C LYS A 340 -19.56 -11.80 15.08
N ASP A 341 -19.97 -11.21 16.19
CA ASP A 341 -19.05 -10.66 17.17
C ASP A 341 -18.24 -11.77 17.86
N ARG A 342 -16.93 -11.55 17.97
CA ARG A 342 -16.01 -12.58 18.46
C ARG A 342 -16.07 -12.76 19.98
N GLU A 343 -16.33 -11.69 20.72
CA GLU A 343 -16.29 -11.72 22.18
C GLU A 343 -17.57 -12.31 22.78
N THR A 344 -18.70 -11.92 22.21
CA THR A 344 -20.05 -12.28 22.66
C THR A 344 -20.63 -13.46 21.89
N GLY A 345 -20.21 -13.68 20.64
CA GLY A 345 -20.78 -14.68 19.74
C GLY A 345 -22.14 -14.29 19.15
N GLU A 346 -22.59 -13.05 19.36
CA GLU A 346 -23.84 -12.52 18.81
C GLU A 346 -23.70 -12.27 17.30
N VAL A 347 -24.75 -12.58 16.54
CA VAL A 347 -24.81 -12.31 15.10
C VAL A 347 -25.66 -11.06 14.89
N SER A 348 -25.05 -10.02 14.35
CA SER A 348 -25.71 -8.80 13.91
C SER A 348 -26.00 -8.88 12.41
N ALA A 349 -27.09 -8.25 11.98
CA ALA A 349 -27.42 -8.07 10.58
C ALA A 349 -27.72 -6.59 10.35
N TYR A 350 -27.07 -6.04 9.33
CA TYR A 350 -27.16 -4.67 8.86
C TYR A 350 -27.70 -4.71 7.44
N GLN A 351 -28.52 -3.74 7.09
CA GLN A 351 -29.15 -3.66 5.77
C GLN A 351 -28.67 -2.40 5.08
N ASP A 352 -28.51 -2.47 3.76
CA ASP A 352 -28.14 -1.31 2.94
C ASP A 352 -26.89 -0.57 3.46
N VAL A 353 -25.88 -1.31 3.92
CA VAL A 353 -24.63 -0.73 4.39
C VAL A 353 -23.86 -0.24 3.19
N VAL A 354 -23.47 1.04 3.16
CA VAL A 354 -22.45 1.53 2.24
C VAL A 354 -21.14 0.88 2.67
N VAL A 355 -20.76 -0.24 2.07
CA VAL A 355 -19.58 -0.99 2.46
C VAL A 355 -18.32 -0.26 2.01
N ALA A 356 -18.31 0.27 0.79
CA ALA A 356 -17.16 0.97 0.26
C ALA A 356 -17.55 2.19 -0.57
N GLU A 357 -16.73 3.23 -0.52
CA GLU A 357 -16.69 4.31 -1.50
C GLU A 357 -15.93 3.84 -2.74
N LEU A 358 -16.41 4.25 -3.92
CA LEU A 358 -15.89 3.88 -5.22
C LEU A 358 -15.34 5.13 -5.91
N ASP A 359 -14.07 5.09 -6.29
CA ASP A 359 -13.42 6.15 -7.08
C ASP A 359 -13.60 5.85 -8.57
N VAL A 360 -14.63 6.45 -9.17
CA VAL A 360 -15.05 6.13 -10.53
C VAL A 360 -14.32 7.03 -11.53
N PRO A 361 -13.58 6.46 -12.51
CA PRO A 361 -12.87 7.28 -13.47
C PRO A 361 -13.81 8.20 -14.25
N GLU A 362 -13.39 9.45 -14.47
CA GLU A 362 -14.19 10.42 -15.22
C GLU A 362 -14.62 9.86 -16.59
N GLY A 363 -15.93 9.91 -16.85
CA GLY A 363 -16.50 9.43 -18.11
C GLY A 363 -16.64 7.91 -18.24
N ALA A 364 -16.29 7.12 -17.21
CA ALA A 364 -16.44 5.65 -17.22
C ALA A 364 -17.91 5.20 -17.36
N LEU A 365 -18.87 6.05 -16.98
CA LEU A 365 -20.30 5.82 -17.19
C LEU A 365 -20.77 6.09 -18.64
N THR A 366 -19.86 6.25 -19.60
CA THR A 366 -20.20 6.36 -21.02
C THR A 366 -20.44 4.97 -21.60
N PRO A 367 -21.63 4.64 -22.13
CA PRO A 367 -21.89 3.33 -22.71
C PRO A 367 -21.05 3.09 -23.98
N ASP A 368 -20.50 1.89 -24.13
CA ASP A 368 -20.01 1.37 -25.40
C ASP A 368 -21.14 0.57 -26.05
N GLY A 369 -21.84 1.20 -27.00
CA GLY A 369 -23.07 0.64 -27.54
C GLY A 369 -24.19 0.65 -26.49
N ASP A 370 -24.62 -0.53 -26.05
CA ASP A 370 -25.65 -0.75 -25.04
C ASP A 370 -25.11 -1.36 -23.74
N VAL A 371 -23.80 -1.35 -23.54
CA VAL A 371 -23.13 -1.85 -22.32
C VAL A 371 -22.33 -0.74 -21.66
N ILE A 372 -22.44 -0.62 -20.34
CA ILE A 372 -21.51 0.15 -19.51
C ILE A 372 -20.59 -0.84 -18.80
N THR A 373 -19.28 -0.57 -18.83
CA THR A 373 -18.28 -1.37 -18.11
C THR A 373 -17.42 -0.43 -17.29
N LEU A 374 -17.44 -0.62 -15.98
CA LEU A 374 -16.53 0.00 -15.03
C LEU A 374 -15.50 -1.04 -14.62
N GLU A 375 -14.28 -0.94 -15.12
CA GLU A 375 -13.23 -1.93 -14.88
C GLU A 375 -12.39 -1.56 -13.66
N ALA A 376 -12.25 -2.49 -12.72
CA ALA A 376 -11.36 -2.41 -11.57
C ALA A 376 -11.41 -1.06 -10.82
N VAL A 377 -12.62 -0.57 -10.55
CA VAL A 377 -12.89 0.64 -9.78
C VAL A 377 -12.32 0.49 -8.37
N PRO A 378 -11.40 1.36 -7.93
CA PRO A 378 -10.90 1.35 -6.56
C PRO A 378 -12.04 1.46 -5.55
N ALA A 379 -11.99 0.62 -4.51
CA ALA A 379 -12.98 0.59 -3.46
C ALA A 379 -12.31 0.82 -2.10
N ALA A 380 -12.74 1.85 -1.37
CA ALA A 380 -12.26 2.19 -0.03
C ALA A 380 -13.34 1.89 1.01
N LEU A 381 -13.04 1.07 2.01
CA LEU A 381 -13.99 0.68 3.05
C LEU A 381 -14.51 1.91 3.81
N THR A 382 -15.80 2.00 4.07
CA THR A 382 -16.36 3.12 4.87
C THR A 382 -16.28 2.83 6.37
N ALA A 383 -16.62 3.82 7.21
CA ALA A 383 -16.82 3.60 8.64
C ALA A 383 -17.89 2.54 8.94
N ASP A 384 -19.01 2.56 8.22
CA ASP A 384 -20.11 1.60 8.41
C ASP A 384 -19.70 0.20 7.93
N GLY A 385 -18.97 0.12 6.82
CA GLY A 385 -18.34 -1.11 6.34
C GLY A 385 -17.36 -1.68 7.37
N ALA A 386 -16.51 -0.83 7.95
CA ALA A 386 -15.56 -1.22 9.00
C ALA A 386 -16.26 -1.80 10.24
N GLU A 387 -17.36 -1.21 10.70
CA GLU A 387 -18.18 -1.77 11.78
C GLU A 387 -18.74 -3.14 11.39
N ALA A 388 -19.23 -3.29 10.16
CA ALA A 388 -19.78 -4.53 9.65
C ALA A 388 -18.71 -5.66 9.56
N PHE A 389 -17.45 -5.30 9.31
CA PHE A 389 -16.29 -6.18 9.46
C PHE A 389 -15.82 -6.37 10.92
N ALA A 390 -16.69 -6.16 11.90
CA ALA A 390 -16.39 -6.26 13.34
C ALA A 390 -15.18 -5.41 13.77
N GLY A 391 -14.92 -4.31 13.07
CA GLY A 391 -13.81 -3.39 13.33
C GLY A 391 -12.41 -3.95 13.01
N PHE A 392 -12.29 -5.02 12.23
CA PHE A 392 -10.98 -5.57 11.85
C PHE A 392 -10.25 -4.72 10.80
N TYR A 393 -10.99 -3.96 10.00
CA TYR A 393 -10.50 -3.05 8.97
C TYR A 393 -10.95 -1.64 9.31
N ALA A 394 -10.12 -0.66 8.98
CA ALA A 394 -10.43 0.75 9.24
C ALA A 394 -11.19 1.37 8.05
N GLU A 395 -11.90 2.45 8.32
CA GLU A 395 -12.38 3.35 7.27
C GLU A 395 -11.21 3.82 6.38
N GLY A 396 -11.46 3.95 5.09
CA GLY A 396 -10.47 4.24 4.05
C GLY A 396 -9.64 3.04 3.62
N GLU A 397 -9.76 1.87 4.27
CA GLU A 397 -8.93 0.73 3.90
C GLU A 397 -9.30 0.20 2.51
N ALA A 398 -8.30 0.11 1.63
CA ALA A 398 -8.48 -0.42 0.29
C ALA A 398 -9.00 -1.86 0.34
N LEU A 399 -10.14 -2.07 -0.32
CA LEU A 399 -10.71 -3.36 -0.63
C LEU A 399 -10.23 -3.81 -2.02
N ASP A 400 -10.58 -5.03 -2.39
CA ASP A 400 -10.36 -5.43 -3.77
C ASP A 400 -11.21 -4.54 -4.69
N PRO A 401 -10.67 -4.11 -5.84
CA PRO A 401 -11.39 -3.24 -6.75
C PRO A 401 -12.64 -3.94 -7.31
N VAL A 402 -13.62 -3.13 -7.68
CA VAL A 402 -14.93 -3.57 -8.15
C VAL A 402 -14.98 -3.45 -9.67
N THR A 403 -15.42 -4.49 -10.37
CA THR A 403 -15.75 -4.40 -11.79
C THR A 403 -17.25 -4.53 -11.97
N VAL A 404 -17.87 -3.54 -12.60
CA VAL A 404 -19.32 -3.53 -12.90
C VAL A 404 -19.49 -3.62 -14.41
N THR A 405 -20.40 -4.47 -14.87
CA THR A 405 -20.84 -4.47 -16.26
C THR A 405 -22.36 -4.52 -16.29
N VAL A 406 -23.01 -3.58 -16.98
CA VAL A 406 -24.48 -3.52 -17.07
C VAL A 406 -24.94 -3.37 -18.51
N ALA A 407 -26.00 -4.10 -18.84
CA ALA A 407 -26.71 -4.05 -20.11
C ALA A 407 -27.87 -3.05 -20.04
N LEU A 408 -27.89 -2.10 -20.96
CA LEU A 408 -28.94 -1.08 -21.10
C LEU A 408 -30.09 -1.53 -22.01
N THR A 409 -29.97 -2.71 -22.63
CA THR A 409 -31.05 -3.36 -23.40
C THR A 409 -31.07 -4.86 -23.13
N GLU A 410 -32.21 -5.52 -23.37
CA GLU A 410 -32.36 -6.98 -23.18
C GLU A 410 -31.49 -7.82 -24.13
N ASP A 411 -31.06 -7.25 -25.26
CA ASP A 411 -30.31 -7.96 -26.32
C ASP A 411 -28.80 -7.66 -26.27
N ALA A 412 -28.31 -6.94 -25.25
CA ALA A 412 -26.91 -6.56 -25.13
C ALA A 412 -26.00 -7.77 -24.89
N ASP A 413 -24.87 -7.83 -25.58
CA ASP A 413 -23.88 -8.91 -25.43
C ASP A 413 -22.95 -8.63 -24.24
N LEU A 414 -23.21 -9.24 -23.08
CA LEU A 414 -22.33 -9.15 -21.91
C LEU A 414 -21.08 -10.05 -22.03
N PRO A 415 -19.94 -9.67 -21.42
CA PRO A 415 -18.76 -10.52 -21.35
C PRO A 415 -19.09 -11.89 -20.75
N ALA A 416 -18.72 -12.97 -21.45
CA ALA A 416 -19.08 -14.32 -21.04
C ALA A 416 -18.57 -14.66 -19.62
N ASN A 417 -19.40 -15.36 -18.85
CA ASN A 417 -19.00 -15.95 -17.58
C ASN A 417 -18.00 -17.10 -17.83
N PRO A 418 -16.82 -17.14 -17.19
CA PRO A 418 -15.92 -18.29 -17.30
C PRO A 418 -16.55 -19.62 -16.83
N ALA A 419 -17.65 -19.58 -16.07
CA ALA A 419 -18.38 -20.76 -15.63
C ALA A 419 -19.52 -21.23 -16.58
N ASP A 420 -19.89 -20.46 -17.61
CA ASP A 420 -21.03 -20.78 -18.47
C ASP A 420 -20.71 -20.56 -19.96
N PRO A 421 -20.20 -21.57 -20.68
CA PRO A 421 -20.25 -21.59 -22.13
C PRO A 421 -21.57 -22.26 -22.56
N ASP A 422 -22.52 -21.43 -23.02
CA ASP A 422 -23.84 -21.78 -23.57
C ASP A 422 -24.96 -22.14 -22.57
N GLY A 423 -25.93 -21.23 -22.47
CA GLY A 423 -27.24 -21.51 -21.89
C GLY A 423 -28.03 -22.54 -22.71
N SER A 424 -28.43 -23.63 -22.05
CA SER A 424 -29.69 -24.37 -22.29
C SER A 424 -29.88 -25.41 -21.17
N GLY A 425 -31.00 -25.30 -20.46
CA GLY A 425 -31.31 -25.94 -19.17
C GLY A 425 -31.13 -27.46 -19.05
N ASP A 426 -30.96 -27.92 -17.80
CA ASP A 426 -31.96 -28.71 -17.07
C ASP A 426 -31.50 -28.87 -15.60
N ASP A 427 -32.45 -28.81 -14.66
CA ASP A 427 -32.26 -28.93 -13.21
C ASP A 427 -31.67 -30.29 -12.80
N THR A 428 -30.60 -30.32 -11.99
CA THR A 428 -30.37 -31.34 -10.93
C THR A 428 -29.32 -30.84 -9.91
N PRO A 429 -29.55 -30.91 -8.58
CA PRO A 429 -28.56 -30.49 -7.59
C PRO A 429 -27.50 -31.58 -7.33
N GLY A 430 -26.22 -31.25 -7.54
CA GLY A 430 -25.08 -32.09 -7.20
C GLY A 430 -24.26 -31.48 -6.05
N GLY A 431 -24.21 -32.16 -4.91
CA GLY A 431 -23.53 -31.69 -3.69
C GLY A 431 -21.99 -31.62 -3.80
N PRO A 432 -21.33 -31.04 -2.78
CA PRO A 432 -19.91 -30.71 -2.85
C PRO A 432 -19.02 -31.96 -2.79
N ALA A 433 -18.04 -32.03 -3.70
CA ALA A 433 -16.96 -33.00 -3.67
C ALA A 433 -15.73 -32.40 -2.96
N PRO A 434 -14.96 -33.18 -2.19
CA PRO A 434 -13.87 -32.67 -1.37
C PRO A 434 -12.58 -32.44 -2.17
N GLN A 435 -11.82 -31.42 -1.80
CA GLN A 435 -10.44 -31.21 -2.22
C GLN A 435 -9.50 -32.26 -1.60
N GLY A 436 -8.62 -32.80 -2.43
CA GLY A 436 -7.57 -33.73 -2.04
C GLY A 436 -6.37 -33.69 -2.98
N GLY A 437 -5.32 -32.97 -2.56
CA GLY A 437 -3.90 -33.30 -2.67
C GLY A 437 -3.31 -33.90 -3.96
N ALA A 438 -2.48 -33.06 -4.59
CA ALA A 438 -1.11 -33.30 -5.06
C ALA A 438 -0.77 -34.15 -6.31
N ALA A 439 0.22 -33.62 -7.02
CA ALA A 439 1.25 -34.24 -7.87
C ALA A 439 1.03 -34.31 -9.40
N GLY A 440 1.67 -33.35 -10.08
CA GLY A 440 2.72 -33.61 -11.06
C GLY A 440 2.32 -34.08 -12.47
N GLY A 441 2.61 -33.24 -13.48
CA GLY A 441 2.80 -33.74 -14.84
C GLY A 441 2.71 -32.72 -15.97
N ALA A 442 3.86 -32.52 -16.63
CA ALA A 442 4.02 -32.24 -18.06
C ALA A 442 3.75 -30.82 -18.62
N LEU A 443 4.88 -30.11 -18.74
CA LEU A 443 5.33 -29.25 -19.85
C LEU A 443 4.49 -29.29 -21.15
N ALA A 444 4.10 -28.11 -21.62
CA ALA A 444 3.88 -27.82 -23.03
C ALA A 444 4.86 -26.73 -23.49
N ALA A 445 5.48 -26.98 -24.65
CA ALA A 445 6.59 -26.24 -25.20
C ALA A 445 6.14 -25.17 -26.21
N THR A 446 6.74 -24.00 -26.12
CA THR A 446 7.03 -23.09 -27.25
C THR A 446 8.46 -22.60 -26.99
N GLY A 447 9.45 -22.68 -27.87
CA GLY A 447 9.43 -22.62 -29.32
C GLY A 447 10.15 -21.34 -29.78
N GLY A 448 11.43 -21.16 -29.40
CA GLY A 448 12.26 -20.04 -29.85
C GLY A 448 13.73 -20.30 -29.55
N GLY A 449 14.48 -20.76 -30.57
CA GLY A 449 15.87 -21.16 -30.43
C GLY A 449 16.85 -20.01 -30.59
N SER A 450 17.91 -20.03 -29.77
CA SER A 450 19.29 -19.82 -30.22
C SER A 450 20.26 -20.26 -29.12
N ASP A 451 21.23 -21.07 -29.52
CA ASP A 451 22.23 -21.74 -28.72
C ASP A 451 23.08 -20.79 -27.85
N THR A 452 23.23 -21.12 -26.56
CA THR A 452 24.54 -21.15 -25.90
C THR A 452 24.54 -22.21 -24.79
N ALA A 453 24.98 -23.41 -25.15
CA ALA A 453 25.33 -24.47 -24.22
C ALA A 453 26.76 -24.26 -23.68
N ALA A 454 26.88 -23.97 -22.38
CA ALA A 454 28.04 -24.17 -21.48
C ALA A 454 27.73 -23.38 -20.20
N LEU A 455 27.56 -23.90 -18.98
CA LEU A 455 28.13 -25.05 -18.30
C LEU A 455 27.17 -25.49 -17.18
N LEU A 456 26.79 -26.76 -17.14
CA LEU A 456 26.36 -27.44 -15.92
C LEU A 456 27.59 -28.12 -15.31
N GLY A 457 28.00 -27.66 -14.14
CA GLY A 457 29.15 -28.20 -13.42
C GLY A 457 29.10 -27.89 -11.93
N ALA A 458 28.62 -28.89 -11.17
CA ALA A 458 28.90 -29.14 -9.75
C ALA A 458 28.26 -28.23 -8.67
N ALA A 459 27.05 -28.62 -8.25
CA ALA A 459 26.63 -28.51 -6.84
C ALA A 459 26.94 -29.84 -6.14
N ALA A 460 28.12 -29.94 -5.51
CA ALA A 460 28.44 -30.98 -4.53
C ALA A 460 29.71 -30.61 -3.74
N ALA A 461 29.56 -29.81 -2.69
CA ALA A 461 30.36 -29.84 -1.45
C ALA A 461 30.14 -28.55 -0.66
N LEU A 462 29.24 -28.56 0.32
CA LEU A 462 29.29 -27.67 1.50
C LEU A 462 28.32 -28.20 2.58
N ALA A 463 28.60 -29.40 3.06
CA ALA A 463 27.98 -29.95 4.27
C ALA A 463 29.04 -30.70 5.09
N ALA A 464 30.11 -29.99 5.47
CA ALA A 464 31.11 -30.47 6.42
C ALA A 464 31.99 -29.31 6.94
N ALA A 465 31.40 -28.33 7.64
CA ALA A 465 32.17 -27.34 8.42
C ALA A 465 31.46 -26.78 9.67
N GLY A 466 30.17 -27.07 9.90
CA GLY A 466 29.44 -26.57 11.09
C GLY A 466 29.50 -27.46 12.34
N GLY A 467 29.98 -28.71 12.23
CA GLY A 467 29.86 -29.71 13.31
C GLY A 467 31.01 -29.75 14.34
N ALA A 468 32.11 -29.03 14.12
CA ALA A 468 33.33 -29.19 14.93
C ALA A 468 33.55 -28.14 16.03
N ALA A 469 32.76 -27.06 16.09
CA ALA A 469 32.95 -26.00 17.09
C ALA A 469 32.21 -26.26 18.43
N ILE A 470 31.17 -27.09 18.45
CA ILE A 470 30.34 -27.29 19.66
C ILE A 470 30.83 -28.46 20.53
N HIS A 471 31.68 -29.35 20.01
CA HIS A 471 32.15 -30.52 20.78
C HIS A 471 33.40 -30.27 21.65
N LEU A 472 34.08 -29.13 21.50
CA LEU A 472 35.32 -28.81 22.23
C LEU A 472 35.17 -27.81 23.39
N ALA A 473 34.01 -27.18 23.58
CA ALA A 473 33.75 -26.30 24.72
C ALA A 473 33.25 -27.04 25.98
N ARG A 474 32.87 -28.31 25.88
CA ARG A 474 32.18 -29.05 26.97
C ARG A 474 33.07 -29.98 27.81
N ARG A 475 34.41 -29.85 27.74
CA ARG A 475 35.35 -30.74 28.46
C ARG A 475 36.35 -30.05 29.40
N ARG A 476 36.11 -28.82 29.86
CA ARG A 476 36.96 -28.20 30.90
C ARG A 476 36.17 -27.48 31.98
N THR A 477 35.41 -28.25 32.75
CA THR A 477 35.00 -27.86 34.11
C THR A 477 34.66 -29.11 34.92
N THR A 478 35.63 -29.57 35.74
CA THR A 478 35.63 -30.55 36.87
C THR A 478 36.96 -31.34 36.81
N THR A 479 37.82 -31.51 37.82
CA THR A 479 37.97 -31.07 39.22
C THR A 479 39.37 -31.50 39.73
N HIS A 480 39.96 -30.67 40.61
CA HIS A 480 40.80 -30.99 41.80
C HIS A 480 42.24 -31.56 41.71
N THR A 481 43.19 -30.72 42.18
CA THR A 481 44.13 -30.84 43.33
C THR A 481 44.87 -32.16 43.61
N PRO A 482 46.15 -32.08 43.97
CA PRO A 482 46.52 -32.14 45.42
C PRO A 482 47.23 -30.88 45.96
#